data_AF-A0A926QJ04-F1
#
_entry.id   AF-A0A926QJ04-F1
#
_cell.length_a   1.000
_cell.length_b   1.000
_cell.length_c   1.000
_cell.angle_alpha   90.00
_cell.angle_beta   90.00
_cell.angle_gamma   90.00
#
_symmetry.space_group_name_H-M   'P 1'
#
loop_
_entity.id
_entity.type
_entity.pdbx_description
1 polymer ?
#
loop_
_entity_poly.entity_id
_entity_poly.type
_entity_poly.pdbx_seq_one_letter_code
_entity_poly.pdbx_strand_id
1 'polypeptide(L)'
;MQENQKNLAGIRGWLLFYVIFSIVGFLINLFGLYNEFYIFKLIETLEWNIERVYDVGAYILLEILIVISLFYLLKKNKNGPQFTIITELIGILIGIIDFFFSNRRIDEVLELMLTIILGTIWILYFRYSKRVKATFG
;
A
#
# COMPACT_ATOMS: atom_id res chain seq x y z
N MET A 1 -12.07 36.42 -6.28
CA MET A 1 -11.82 35.55 -7.46
C MET A 1 -10.89 34.35 -7.19
N GLN A 2 -10.18 34.26 -6.06
CA GLN A 2 -9.24 33.15 -5.76
C GLN A 2 -9.87 31.89 -5.14
N GLU A 3 -11.06 31.96 -4.52
CA GLU A 3 -11.68 30.78 -3.89
C GLU A 3 -12.28 29.77 -4.88
N ASN A 4 -12.78 30.22 -6.03
CA ASN A 4 -13.41 29.34 -7.02
C ASN A 4 -12.42 28.44 -7.80
N GLN A 5 -11.11 28.70 -7.74
CA GLN A 5 -10.12 27.80 -8.35
C GLN A 5 -9.75 26.61 -7.46
N LYS A 6 -9.96 26.67 -6.14
CA LYS A 6 -9.70 25.53 -5.23
C LYS A 6 -10.64 24.35 -5.48
N ASN A 7 -11.83 24.59 -6.04
CA ASN A 7 -12.84 23.56 -6.25
C ASN A 7 -12.67 22.69 -7.52
N LEU A 8 -11.73 23.00 -8.42
CA LEU A 8 -11.62 22.33 -9.73
C LEU A 8 -10.49 21.30 -9.87
N ALA A 9 -9.57 21.21 -8.90
CA ALA A 9 -8.56 20.15 -8.89
C ALA A 9 -9.17 18.86 -8.33
N GLY A 10 -9.91 18.12 -9.17
CA GLY A 10 -10.30 16.74 -8.88
C GLY A 10 -9.10 15.79 -8.83
N ILE A 11 -9.29 14.60 -8.27
CA ILE A 11 -8.28 13.53 -8.35
C ILE A 11 -8.15 13.14 -9.84
N ARG A 12 -7.02 13.50 -10.46
CA ARG A 12 -6.80 13.37 -11.91
C ARG A 12 -5.35 13.05 -12.25
N GLY A 13 -5.13 12.40 -13.40
CA GLY A 13 -3.80 12.01 -13.88
C GLY A 13 -3.11 11.04 -12.92
N TRP A 14 -1.84 11.28 -12.62
CA TRP A 14 -1.02 10.42 -11.74
C TRP A 14 -1.63 10.13 -10.36
N LEU A 15 -2.42 11.06 -9.80
CA LEU A 15 -3.11 10.83 -8.53
C LEU A 15 -4.24 9.80 -8.66
N LEU A 16 -4.98 9.83 -9.77
CA LEU A 16 -6.00 8.82 -10.07
C LEU A 16 -5.36 7.47 -10.35
N PHE A 17 -4.21 7.46 -11.03
CA PHE A 17 -3.45 6.24 -11.26
C PHE A 17 -3.03 5.58 -9.94
N TYR A 18 -2.56 6.37 -8.96
CA TYR A 18 -2.28 5.86 -7.62
C TYR A 18 -3.51 5.28 -6.94
N VAL A 19 -4.65 5.97 -6.98
CA VAL A 19 -5.90 5.47 -6.37
C VAL A 19 -6.30 4.11 -6.97
N ILE A 20 -6.23 3.98 -8.30
CA ILE A 20 -6.51 2.69 -8.96
C ILE A 20 -5.48 1.63 -8.55
N PHE A 21 -4.20 1.98 -8.55
CA PHE A 21 -3.11 1.09 -8.11
C PHE A 21 -3.35 0.59 -6.68
N SER A 22 -3.71 1.46 -5.73
CA SER A 22 -4.01 1.09 -4.35
C SER A 22 -5.27 0.23 -4.23
N ILE A 23 -6.30 0.46 -5.06
CA ILE A 23 -7.49 -0.41 -5.08
C ILE A 23 -7.12 -1.81 -5.58
N VAL A 24 -6.30 -1.91 -6.63
CA VAL A 24 -5.81 -3.20 -7.12
C VAL A 24 -4.94 -3.88 -6.05
N GLY A 25 -4.05 -3.14 -5.40
CA GLY A 25 -3.23 -3.63 -4.30
C GLY A 25 -4.06 -4.18 -3.14
N PHE A 26 -5.11 -3.44 -2.75
CA PHE A 26 -6.09 -3.90 -1.75
C PHE A 26 -6.75 -5.22 -2.15
N LEU A 27 -7.19 -5.37 -3.40
CA LEU A 27 -7.83 -6.62 -3.84
C LEU A 27 -6.84 -7.80 -3.85
N ILE A 28 -5.59 -7.56 -4.27
CA ILE A 28 -4.53 -8.59 -4.26
C ILE A 28 -4.21 -9.00 -2.82
N ASN A 29 -4.05 -8.03 -1.93
CA ASN A 29 -3.72 -8.27 -0.52
C ASN A 29 -4.87 -8.98 0.20
N LEU A 30 -6.13 -8.63 -0.08
CA LEU A 30 -7.30 -9.32 0.45
C LEU A 30 -7.38 -10.78 -0.05
N PHE A 31 -7.04 -11.02 -1.31
CA PHE A 31 -6.96 -12.36 -1.86
C PHE A 31 -5.84 -13.18 -1.22
N GLY A 32 -4.66 -12.57 -0.99
CA GLY A 32 -3.56 -13.18 -0.25
C GLY A 32 -3.96 -13.56 1.17
N LEU A 33 -4.58 -12.63 1.91
CA LEU A 33 -5.12 -12.86 3.24
C LEU A 33 -6.14 -14.00 3.26
N TYR A 34 -7.05 -14.03 2.29
CA TYR A 34 -8.03 -15.11 2.16
C TYR A 34 -7.33 -16.45 1.96
N ASN A 35 -6.35 -16.55 1.06
CA ASN A 35 -5.64 -17.81 0.82
C ASN A 35 -4.87 -18.26 2.06
N GLU A 36 -4.14 -17.35 2.71
CA GLU A 36 -3.41 -17.62 3.94
C GLU A 36 -4.34 -18.13 5.04
N PHE A 37 -5.47 -17.48 5.25
CA PHE A 37 -6.42 -17.87 6.28
C PHE A 37 -7.25 -19.12 5.93
N TYR A 38 -7.64 -19.26 4.66
CA TYR A 38 -8.49 -20.36 4.17
C TYR A 38 -7.71 -21.67 4.03
N ILE A 39 -6.50 -21.63 3.47
CA ILE A 39 -5.61 -22.80 3.37
C ILE A 39 -5.26 -23.29 4.78
N PHE A 40 -5.00 -22.37 5.72
CA PHE A 40 -4.79 -22.71 7.12
C PHE A 40 -6.00 -23.42 7.74
N LYS A 41 -7.21 -22.87 7.53
CA LYS A 41 -8.43 -23.48 8.07
C LYS A 41 -8.75 -24.86 7.47
N LEU A 42 -8.37 -25.10 6.21
CA LEU A 42 -8.59 -26.39 5.53
C LEU A 42 -7.62 -27.48 5.99
N ILE A 43 -6.42 -27.08 6.46
CA ILE A 43 -5.37 -27.96 6.94
C ILE A 43 -5.36 -27.84 8.47
N GLU A 44 -6.43 -28.33 9.14
CA GLU A 44 -6.67 -28.34 10.60
C GLU A 44 -5.49 -28.85 11.49
N THR A 45 -4.36 -29.19 10.89
CA THR A 45 -3.17 -29.80 11.47
C THR A 45 -1.98 -28.85 11.67
N LEU A 46 -2.03 -27.58 11.23
CA LEU A 46 -0.92 -26.63 11.40
C LEU A 46 -1.15 -25.72 12.62
N GLU A 47 -0.34 -25.91 13.66
CA GLU A 47 -0.29 -24.98 14.80
C GLU A 47 0.13 -23.57 14.33
N TRP A 48 -0.39 -22.53 15.00
CA TRP A 48 0.06 -21.15 14.78
C TRP A 48 1.55 -21.03 15.09
N ASN A 49 2.38 -20.90 14.04
CA ASN A 49 3.79 -20.55 14.18
C ASN A 49 3.99 -19.04 14.01
N ILE A 50 5.16 -18.54 14.43
CA ILE A 50 5.48 -17.11 14.40
C ILE A 50 5.39 -16.52 12.98
N GLU A 51 5.77 -17.31 11.97
CA GLU A 51 5.77 -16.92 10.56
C GLU A 51 4.34 -16.65 10.06
N ARG A 52 3.39 -17.55 10.34
CA ARG A 52 1.99 -17.36 9.94
C ARG A 52 1.31 -16.21 10.68
N VAL A 53 1.60 -16.04 11.98
CA VAL A 53 1.11 -14.88 12.74
C VAL A 53 1.61 -13.59 12.10
N TYR A 54 2.87 -13.58 11.67
CA TYR A 54 3.47 -12.46 10.98
C TYR A 54 2.80 -12.24 9.61
N ASP A 55 2.64 -13.26 8.77
CA ASP A 55 2.04 -13.14 7.43
C ASP A 55 0.63 -12.55 7.51
N VAL A 56 -0.25 -13.15 8.33
CA VAL A 56 -1.62 -12.67 8.53
C VAL A 56 -1.62 -11.24 9.09
N GLY A 57 -0.74 -10.96 10.05
CA GLY A 57 -0.58 -9.62 10.62
C GLY A 57 -0.14 -8.58 9.60
N ALA A 58 0.79 -8.92 8.72
CA ALA A 58 1.29 -8.07 7.64
C ALA A 58 0.19 -7.74 6.63
N TYR A 59 -0.55 -8.75 6.17
CA TYR A 59 -1.71 -8.57 5.30
C TYR A 59 -2.76 -7.63 5.91
N ILE A 60 -3.15 -7.86 7.17
CA ILE A 60 -4.15 -7.03 7.86
C ILE A 60 -3.65 -5.59 8.03
N LEU A 61 -2.39 -5.42 8.43
CA LEU A 61 -1.78 -4.10 8.61
C LEU A 61 -1.77 -3.33 7.29
N LEU A 62 -1.36 -3.96 6.19
CA LEU A 62 -1.37 -3.35 4.87
C LEU A 62 -2.77 -2.91 4.44
N GLU A 63 -3.82 -3.70 4.69
CA GLU A 63 -5.16 -3.24 4.33
C GLU A 63 -5.62 -2.05 5.12
N ILE A 64 -5.37 -2.04 6.42
CA ILE A 64 -5.74 -0.90 7.25
C ILE A 64 -5.03 0.36 6.72
N LEU A 65 -3.74 0.24 6.38
CA LEU A 65 -2.97 1.35 5.85
C LEU A 65 -3.43 1.80 4.46
N ILE A 66 -3.77 0.88 3.56
CA ILE A 66 -4.29 1.20 2.22
C ILE A 66 -5.65 1.89 2.35
N VAL A 67 -6.55 1.38 3.19
CA VAL A 67 -7.87 1.99 3.44
C VAL A 67 -7.74 3.39 4.04
N ILE A 68 -6.86 3.57 5.03
CA ILE A 68 -6.60 4.89 5.61
C ILE A 68 -6.05 5.84 4.54
N SER A 69 -5.03 5.42 3.79
CA SER A 69 -4.43 6.22 2.70
C SER A 69 -5.50 6.64 1.70
N LEU A 70 -6.28 5.70 1.17
CA LEU A 70 -7.37 5.96 0.23
C LEU A 70 -8.44 6.89 0.81
N PHE A 71 -8.87 6.67 2.06
CA PHE A 71 -9.86 7.52 2.71
C PHE A 71 -9.39 8.98 2.78
N TYR A 72 -8.15 9.22 3.23
CA TYR A 72 -7.62 10.58 3.32
C TYR A 72 -7.38 11.21 1.94
N LEU A 73 -6.94 10.42 0.94
CA LEU A 73 -6.78 10.89 -0.44
C LEU A 73 -8.11 11.29 -1.07
N LEU A 74 -9.13 10.44 -0.96
CA LEU A 74 -10.47 10.68 -1.53
C LEU A 74 -11.18 11.84 -0.83
N LYS A 75 -10.99 11.99 0.48
CA LYS A 75 -11.48 13.15 1.25
C LYS A 75 -10.71 14.43 0.96
N LYS A 76 -9.64 14.38 0.17
CA LYS A 76 -8.73 15.52 -0.11
C LYS A 76 -8.19 16.16 1.17
N ASN A 77 -7.93 15.33 2.18
CA ASN A 77 -7.41 15.81 3.46
C ASN A 77 -5.91 16.13 3.31
N LYS A 78 -5.44 17.23 3.92
CA LYS A 78 -4.03 17.63 3.93
C LYS A 78 -3.05 16.54 4.38
N ASN A 79 -3.52 15.59 5.20
CA ASN A 79 -2.71 14.47 5.68
C ASN A 79 -2.66 13.28 4.69
N GLY A 80 -3.46 13.27 3.62
CA GLY A 80 -3.50 12.19 2.63
C GLY A 80 -2.12 11.83 2.08
N PRO A 81 -1.35 12.79 1.55
CA PRO A 81 0.00 12.53 1.07
C PRO A 81 0.92 11.90 2.13
N GLN A 82 0.79 12.32 3.39
CA GLN A 82 1.62 11.78 4.48
C GLN A 82 1.25 10.35 4.81
N PHE A 83 -0.04 10.02 4.90
CA PHE A 83 -0.49 8.65 5.11
C PHE A 83 -0.06 7.74 3.97
N THR A 84 -0.18 8.20 2.72
CA THR A 84 0.31 7.45 1.56
C THR A 84 1.80 7.14 1.67
N ILE A 85 2.64 8.13 1.99
CA ILE A 85 4.09 7.91 2.16
C ILE A 85 4.36 6.88 3.26
N ILE A 86 3.64 6.95 4.38
CA ILE A 86 3.78 5.99 5.48
C ILE A 86 3.39 4.58 5.01
N THR A 87 2.28 4.43 4.29
CA THR A 87 1.82 3.15 3.74
C THR A 87 2.87 2.54 2.82
N GLU A 88 3.42 3.30 1.88
CA GLU A 88 4.46 2.81 0.95
C GLU A 88 5.76 2.44 1.69
N LEU A 89 6.17 3.23 2.69
CA LEU A 89 7.34 2.90 3.51
C LEU A 89 7.14 1.59 4.29
N ILE A 90 5.97 1.39 4.89
CA ILE A 90 5.65 0.16 5.62
C ILE A 90 5.58 -1.02 4.64
N GLY A 91 4.99 -0.84 3.45
CA GLY A 91 4.98 -1.88 2.41
C GLY A 91 6.38 -2.31 1.98
N ILE A 92 7.30 -1.36 1.80
CA ILE A 92 8.71 -1.68 1.52
C ILE A 92 9.34 -2.44 2.69
N LEU A 93 9.10 -2.01 3.94
CA LEU A 93 9.66 -2.69 5.12
C LEU A 93 9.14 -4.13 5.25
N ILE A 94 7.85 -4.35 5.02
CA ILE A 94 7.25 -5.70 5.02
C ILE A 94 7.91 -6.55 3.93
N GLY A 95 7.98 -6.07 2.68
CA GLY A 95 8.62 -6.82 1.61
C GLY A 95 10.10 -7.16 1.89
N ILE A 96 10.84 -6.27 2.56
CA ILE A 96 12.22 -6.57 3.00
C ILE A 96 12.22 -7.69 4.04
N ILE A 97 11.33 -7.64 5.03
CA ILE A 97 11.23 -8.66 6.08
C ILE A 97 10.84 -10.01 5.46
N ASP A 98 9.83 -10.04 4.59
CA ASP A 98 9.39 -11.24 3.85
C ASP A 98 10.56 -11.90 3.12
N PHE A 99 11.39 -11.10 2.44
CA PHE A 99 12.58 -11.59 1.75
C PHE A 99 13.63 -12.23 2.67
N PHE A 100 13.71 -11.81 3.94
CA PHE A 100 14.60 -12.43 4.92
C PHE A 100 14.07 -13.76 5.45
N PHE A 101 12.74 -13.93 5.51
CA PHE A 101 12.06 -15.17 5.89
C PHE A 101 11.93 -16.17 4.74
N SER A 102 11.99 -15.71 3.50
CA SER A 102 11.83 -16.54 2.31
C SER A 102 13.09 -17.36 1.97
N ASN A 103 12.94 -18.27 0.99
CA ASN A 103 14.04 -19.08 0.47
C ASN A 103 14.96 -18.32 -0.51
N ARG A 104 14.74 -17.01 -0.66
CA ARG A 104 15.50 -16.05 -1.50
C ARG A 104 15.62 -16.48 -2.96
N ARG A 105 14.52 -16.96 -3.52
CA ARG A 105 14.45 -17.34 -4.92
C ARG A 105 14.49 -16.10 -5.83
N ILE A 106 14.83 -16.29 -7.10
CA ILE A 106 14.94 -15.18 -8.07
C ILE A 106 13.62 -14.42 -8.21
N ASP A 107 12.50 -15.13 -8.19
CA ASP A 107 11.15 -14.57 -8.19
C ASP A 107 10.92 -13.62 -7.01
N GLU A 108 11.32 -14.01 -5.80
CA GLU A 108 11.18 -13.19 -4.59
C GLU A 108 12.11 -11.95 -4.62
N VAL A 109 13.31 -12.06 -5.21
CA VAL A 109 14.19 -10.91 -5.44
C VAL A 109 13.52 -9.89 -6.36
N LEU A 110 12.88 -10.37 -7.45
CA LEU A 110 12.19 -9.50 -8.40
C LEU A 110 10.99 -8.81 -7.75
N GLU A 111 10.21 -9.53 -6.95
CA GLU A 111 9.08 -8.98 -6.19
C GLU A 111 9.52 -7.89 -5.21
N LEU A 112 10.60 -8.13 -4.46
CA LEU A 112 11.19 -7.13 -3.57
C LEU A 112 11.66 -5.90 -4.35
N MET A 113 12.36 -6.09 -5.46
CA MET A 113 12.83 -4.99 -6.31
C MET A 113 11.66 -4.14 -6.84
N LEU A 114 10.60 -4.78 -7.32
CA LEU A 114 9.40 -4.10 -7.80
C LEU A 114 8.73 -3.30 -6.68
N THR A 115 8.60 -3.89 -5.49
CA THR A 115 8.05 -3.24 -4.30
C THR A 115 8.84 -1.98 -3.94
N ILE A 116 10.17 -2.07 -3.90
CA ILE A 116 11.05 -0.94 -3.60
C ILE A 116 10.94 0.15 -4.67
N ILE A 117 10.97 -0.22 -5.96
CA ILE A 117 10.93 0.74 -7.08
C ILE A 117 9.59 1.48 -7.09
N LEU A 118 8.48 0.74 -7.06
CA LEU A 118 7.13 1.32 -7.10
C LEU A 118 6.86 2.18 -5.87
N GLY A 119 7.18 1.67 -4.67
CA GLY A 119 7.02 2.44 -3.44
C GLY A 119 7.86 3.72 -3.45
N THR A 120 9.10 3.66 -3.95
CA THR A 120 9.96 4.86 -4.09
C THR A 120 9.37 5.88 -5.06
N ILE A 121 8.88 5.44 -6.22
CA ILE A 121 8.22 6.32 -7.21
C ILE A 121 7.06 7.07 -6.53
N TRP A 122 6.22 6.34 -5.80
CA TRP A 122 5.05 6.94 -5.14
C TRP A 122 5.45 7.86 -3.99
N ILE A 123 6.40 7.48 -3.15
CA ILE A 123 6.93 8.33 -2.07
C ILE A 123 7.45 9.66 -2.64
N LEU A 124 8.27 9.61 -3.70
CA LEU A 124 8.80 10.81 -4.34
C LEU A 124 7.69 11.66 -4.96
N TYR A 125 6.72 11.03 -5.62
CA TYR A 125 5.57 11.72 -6.18
C TYR A 125 4.77 12.47 -5.10
N PHE A 126 4.36 11.81 -4.03
CA PHE A 126 3.57 12.42 -2.96
C PHE A 126 4.34 13.46 -2.15
N ARG A 127 5.67 13.33 -2.03
CA ARG A 127 6.51 14.28 -1.30
C ARG A 127 6.77 15.56 -2.09
N TYR A 128 7.05 15.46 -3.39
CA TYR A 128 7.61 16.58 -4.16
C TYR A 128 6.68 17.14 -5.23
N SER A 129 5.64 16.41 -5.66
CA SER A 129 4.76 16.85 -6.74
C SER A 129 4.05 18.15 -6.41
N LYS A 130 4.22 19.16 -7.27
CA LYS A 130 3.46 20.42 -7.21
C LYS A 130 1.95 20.17 -7.30
N ARG A 131 1.53 19.15 -8.04
CA ARG A 131 0.11 18.79 -8.19
C ARG A 131 -0.47 18.23 -6.90
N VAL A 132 0.28 17.38 -6.19
CA VAL A 132 -0.14 16.85 -4.88
C VAL A 132 -0.28 18.02 -3.90
N LYS A 133 0.72 18.91 -3.84
CA LYS A 133 0.65 20.12 -3.00
C LYS A 133 -0.53 21.02 -3.36
N ALA A 134 -0.86 21.20 -4.64
CA ALA A 134 -2.02 21.99 -5.05
C ALA A 134 -3.38 21.33 -4.72
N THR A 135 -3.41 20.00 -4.58
CA THR A 135 -4.66 19.24 -4.32
C THR A 135 -4.95 19.10 -2.82
N PHE A 136 -3.90 19.01 -2.00
CA PHE A 136 -3.99 18.72 -0.57
C PHE A 136 -3.44 19.82 0.35
N GLY A 137 -2.75 20.83 -0.20
CA GLY A 137 -2.14 21.94 0.54
C GLY A 137 -3.01 23.17 0.71
#